data_AF-A0A5C8P6P2-F1
#
_entry.id   AF-A0A5C8P6P2-F1
#
_cell.length_a   1.000
_cell.length_b   1.000
_cell.length_c   1.000
_cell.angle_alpha   90.00
_cell.angle_beta   90.00
_cell.angle_gamma   90.00
#
_symmetry.space_group_name_H-M   'P 1'
#
loop_
_entity.id
_entity.type
_entity.pdbx_description
1 polymer ?
#
loop_
_entity_poly.entity_id
_entity_poly.type
_entity_poly.pdbx_seq_one_letter_code
_entity_poly.pdbx_strand_id
1 'polypeptide(L)'
;MQSDADAMPLISDLTSFVQIGDIISMVPGKGLTIIEVKEGAVNNRILDFLGFYRQSGCDRALEYFLASEGPHVAKQMGRMLRQEERMSHVLEVMKTGTGTDPDTSQKIKIPEEFIPVQDWDAELNQLIEKSEERGWALDVVEGCLFVACYSKGAMLHASNLAFNAWFDECGGDEFSPRARLLDSMQAPLALPIFSRQLPEEAKFDLLFGRKQICMGINVDALIKRCEAAGLHVRFGSNKETTEIERAGVKPHRHKGRSIFIGNNDNEMALLGGIFMRALFHGQKPISIIKTILSI
;
A
#
# COMPACT_ATOMS: atom_id res chain seq x y z
N MET A 1 -5.86 22.29 26.21
CA MET A 1 -6.47 22.14 24.88
C MET A 1 -7.96 22.38 25.00
N GLN A 2 -8.50 23.35 24.25
CA GLN A 2 -9.94 23.43 24.04
C GLN A 2 -10.33 22.23 23.17
N SER A 3 -11.30 21.42 23.61
CA SER A 3 -11.84 20.33 22.81
C SER A 3 -12.69 20.93 21.69
N ASP A 4 -12.17 20.95 20.46
CA ASP A 4 -13.03 21.13 19.29
C ASP A 4 -13.88 19.85 19.20
N ALA A 5 -15.18 19.95 19.50
CA ALA A 5 -16.10 18.82 19.53
C ALA A 5 -16.19 18.10 18.17
N ASP A 6 -15.90 18.81 17.08
CA ASP A 6 -15.94 18.31 15.70
C ASP A 6 -14.58 17.82 15.19
N ALA A 7 -13.55 17.79 16.04
CA ALA A 7 -12.25 17.25 15.66
C ALA A 7 -12.32 15.72 15.54
N MET A 8 -11.83 15.18 14.42
CA MET A 8 -11.64 13.73 14.24
C MET A 8 -10.15 13.38 14.43
N PRO A 9 -9.75 12.83 15.60
CA PRO A 9 -8.40 12.33 15.81
C PRO A 9 -8.26 10.90 15.27
N LEU A 10 -7.17 10.65 14.54
CA LEU A 10 -6.72 9.34 14.09
C LEU A 10 -5.35 9.06 14.73
N ILE A 11 -5.25 7.99 15.50
CA ILE A 11 -3.98 7.53 16.05
C ILE A 11 -3.17 6.91 14.90
N SER A 12 -2.05 7.51 14.53
CA SER A 12 -1.23 7.10 13.39
C SER A 12 -0.07 6.18 13.76
N ASP A 13 0.39 6.20 15.01
CA ASP A 13 1.51 5.39 15.50
C ASP A 13 1.20 3.89 15.66
N LEU A 14 -0.08 3.49 15.55
CA LEU A 14 -0.52 2.10 15.65
C LEU A 14 0.00 1.22 14.50
N THR A 15 0.54 1.82 13.45
CA THR A 15 1.09 1.10 12.30
C THR A 15 2.49 1.60 11.96
N SER A 16 3.36 0.70 11.51
CA SER A 16 4.69 1.09 11.00
C SER A 16 4.63 1.84 9.66
N PHE A 17 3.44 2.06 9.09
CA PHE A 17 3.24 2.63 7.76
C PHE A 17 3.03 4.15 7.78
N VAL A 18 2.46 4.70 8.85
CA VAL A 18 2.19 6.14 8.99
C VAL A 18 3.04 6.71 10.13
N GLN A 19 4.34 6.84 9.89
CA GLN A 19 5.29 7.37 10.89
C GLN A 19 5.47 8.89 10.81
N ILE A 20 4.37 9.63 10.74
CA ILE A 20 4.42 11.09 10.54
C ILE A 20 4.28 11.83 11.87
N GLY A 21 3.47 11.29 12.79
CA GLY A 21 3.30 11.72 14.18
C GLY A 21 2.43 10.71 14.93
N ASP A 22 2.13 10.98 16.20
CA ASP A 22 1.31 10.08 17.02
C ASP A 22 -0.19 10.18 16.67
N ILE A 23 -0.68 11.38 16.39
CA ILE A 23 -2.09 11.64 16.06
C ILE A 23 -2.18 12.56 14.84
N ILE A 24 -3.03 12.19 13.89
CA ILE A 24 -3.50 13.06 12.81
C ILE A 24 -4.90 13.54 13.17
N SER A 25 -5.12 14.85 13.26
CA SER A 25 -6.41 15.45 13.59
C SER A 25 -6.95 16.25 12.40
N MET A 26 -8.19 16.00 12.00
CA MET A 26 -8.91 16.84 11.06
C MET A 26 -9.94 17.67 11.83
N VAL A 27 -9.83 18.99 11.76
CA VAL A 27 -10.83 19.90 12.33
C VAL A 27 -11.53 20.64 11.19
N PRO A 28 -12.86 20.56 11.07
CA PRO A 28 -13.62 21.31 10.08
C PRO A 28 -13.23 22.80 10.10
N GLY A 29 -12.92 23.36 8.92
CA GLY A 29 -12.53 24.76 8.76
C GLY A 29 -11.09 25.11 9.16
N LYS A 30 -10.40 24.32 9.99
CA LYS A 30 -8.96 24.52 10.33
C LYS A 30 -8.02 23.60 9.54
N GLY A 31 -8.55 22.49 9.03
CA GLY A 31 -7.81 21.54 8.20
C GLY A 31 -7.09 20.45 8.98
N LEU A 32 -6.10 19.83 8.34
CA LEU A 32 -5.31 18.73 8.88
C LEU A 32 -4.23 19.26 9.83
N THR A 33 -4.09 18.64 10.99
CA THR A 33 -3.00 18.89 11.95
C THR A 33 -2.35 17.57 12.33
N ILE A 34 -1.04 17.57 12.49
CA ILE A 34 -0.27 16.41 12.97
C ILE A 34 0.24 16.74 14.37
N ILE A 35 0.05 15.82 15.30
CA ILE A 35 0.29 16.02 16.73
C ILE A 35 1.23 14.90 17.20
N GLU A 36 2.33 15.32 17.82
CA GLU A 36 3.26 14.44 18.53
C GLU A 36 3.02 14.61 20.04
N VAL A 37 2.75 13.51 20.74
CA VAL A 37 2.46 13.50 22.17
C VAL A 37 3.78 13.28 22.92
N LYS A 38 4.20 14.28 23.68
CA LYS A 38 5.38 14.21 24.55
C LYS A 38 5.00 14.35 26.01
N GLU A 39 5.57 13.50 26.85
CA GLU A 39 5.44 13.60 28.31
C GLU A 39 6.83 13.66 28.98
N GLY A 40 6.91 14.29 30.15
CA GLY A 40 8.07 14.27 31.03
C GLY A 40 8.84 15.58 31.11
N ALA A 41 9.49 15.79 32.26
CA ALA A 41 10.15 17.05 32.61
C ALA A 41 11.26 17.47 31.63
N VAL A 42 11.95 16.50 31.00
CA VAL A 42 12.99 16.77 30.01
C VAL A 42 12.38 17.31 28.71
N ASN A 43 11.29 16.71 28.22
CA ASN A 43 10.61 17.17 27.01
C ASN A 43 10.06 18.58 27.19
N ASN A 44 9.41 18.87 28.31
CA ASN A 44 8.89 20.21 28.61
C ASN A 44 9.99 21.25 28.60
N ARG A 45 11.13 20.96 29.25
CA ARG A 45 12.27 21.87 29.28
C ARG A 45 12.86 22.14 27.90
N ILE A 46 12.96 21.11 27.06
CA ILE A 46 13.41 21.27 25.68
C ILE A 46 12.41 22.13 24.89
N LEU A 47 11.10 21.89 25.02
CA LEU A 47 10.07 22.68 24.35
C LEU A 47 10.10 24.15 24.78
N ASP A 48 10.22 24.42 26.08
CA ASP A 48 10.34 25.77 26.63
C ASP A 48 11.57 26.48 26.06
N PHE A 49 12.71 25.78 26.02
CA PHE A 49 13.93 26.33 25.43
C PHE A 49 13.80 26.59 23.93
N LEU A 50 13.20 25.65 23.16
CA LEU A 50 12.96 25.85 21.74
C LEU A 50 12.00 27.02 21.48
N GLY A 51 10.99 27.22 22.34
CA GLY A 51 10.11 28.38 22.29
C GLY A 51 10.87 29.69 22.51
N PHE A 52 11.74 29.75 23.52
CA PHE A 52 12.64 30.87 23.75
C PHE A 52 13.59 31.11 22.57
N TYR A 53 14.20 30.05 22.02
CA TYR A 53 15.16 30.16 20.93
C TYR A 53 14.51 30.68 19.64
N ARG A 54 13.29 30.24 19.30
CA ARG A 54 12.54 30.77 18.14
C ARG A 54 12.27 32.27 18.24
N GLN A 55 12.03 32.77 19.44
CA GLN A 55 11.76 34.20 19.66
C GLN A 55 13.03 35.04 19.72
N SER A 56 14.10 34.50 20.31
CA SER A 56 15.35 35.24 20.57
C SER A 56 16.39 35.12 19.45
N GLY A 57 16.43 34.01 18.71
CA GLY A 57 17.46 33.73 17.71
C GLY A 57 18.89 33.67 18.28
N CYS A 58 19.06 33.46 19.58
CA CYS A 58 20.36 33.60 20.25
C CYS A 58 21.16 32.29 20.22
N ASP A 59 22.05 32.14 19.24
CA ASP A 59 22.92 30.95 19.09
C ASP A 59 23.78 30.69 20.32
N ARG A 60 24.19 31.76 21.02
CA ARG A 60 24.97 31.61 22.24
C ARG A 60 24.16 30.98 23.37
N ALA A 61 22.86 31.24 23.45
CA ALA A 61 21.99 30.57 24.41
C ALA A 61 21.80 29.09 24.08
N LEU A 62 21.76 28.74 22.78
CA LEU A 62 21.74 27.35 22.31
C LEU A 62 23.02 26.61 22.70
N GLU A 63 24.19 27.21 22.50
CA GLU A 63 25.46 26.64 22.94
C GLU A 63 25.48 26.38 24.45
N TYR A 64 25.05 27.37 25.26
CA TYR A 64 24.99 27.21 26.72
C TYR A 64 24.00 26.14 27.18
N PHE A 65 22.83 26.05 26.55
CA PHE A 65 21.85 25.03 26.85
C PHE A 65 22.39 23.62 26.56
N LEU A 66 23.00 23.42 25.39
CA LEU A 66 23.57 22.13 25.00
C LEU A 66 24.76 21.72 25.88
N ALA A 67 25.60 22.67 26.27
CA ALA A 67 26.74 22.41 27.15
C ALA A 67 26.31 22.04 28.58
N SER A 68 25.23 22.64 29.10
CA SER A 68 24.76 22.43 30.47
C SER A 68 23.94 21.16 30.66
N GLU A 69 23.12 20.78 29.68
CA GLU A 69 22.21 19.63 29.77
C GLU A 69 22.86 18.31 29.27
N GLY A 70 23.96 18.40 28.52
CA GLY A 70 24.75 17.27 28.09
C GLY A 70 24.20 16.52 26.86
N PRO A 71 24.90 15.45 26.42
CA PRO A 71 24.71 14.84 25.10
C PRO A 71 23.36 14.13 24.93
N HIS A 72 22.75 13.62 26.01
CA HIS A 72 21.45 12.95 25.94
C HIS A 72 20.33 13.95 25.58
N VAL A 73 20.29 15.09 26.25
CA VAL A 73 19.30 16.15 26.01
C VAL A 73 19.51 16.76 24.62
N ALA A 74 20.77 17.00 24.21
CA ALA A 74 21.09 17.43 22.86
C ALA A 74 20.55 16.47 21.78
N LYS A 75 20.74 15.16 21.97
CA LYS A 75 20.22 14.13 21.06
C LYS A 75 18.69 14.11 21.04
N GLN A 76 18.04 14.30 22.18
CA GLN A 76 16.58 14.37 22.29
C GLN A 76 16.00 15.61 21.62
N MET A 77 16.62 16.78 21.81
CA MET A 77 16.26 18.01 21.11
C MET A 77 16.41 17.86 19.59
N GLY A 78 17.52 17.28 19.12
CA GLY A 78 17.71 17.00 17.69
C GLY A 78 16.68 16.03 17.12
N ARG A 79 16.18 15.07 17.92
CA ARG A 79 15.08 14.19 17.51
C ARG A 79 13.77 14.98 17.36
N MET A 80 13.46 15.86 18.30
CA MET A 80 12.24 16.68 18.26
C MET A 80 12.22 17.63 17.07
N LEU A 81 13.35 18.28 16.76
CA LEU A 81 13.45 19.17 15.59
C LEU A 81 13.23 18.41 14.27
N ARG A 82 13.83 17.22 14.11
CA ARG A 82 13.59 16.39 12.92
C ARG A 82 12.14 15.92 12.80
N GLN A 83 11.48 15.64 13.92
CA GLN A 83 10.05 15.28 13.91
C GLN A 83 9.20 16.47 13.46
N GLU A 84 9.46 17.68 13.97
CA GLU A 84 8.76 18.91 13.56
C GLU A 84 8.94 19.23 12.08
N GLU A 85 10.16 19.06 11.56
CA GLU A 85 10.48 19.23 10.14
C GLU A 85 9.73 18.21 9.28
N ARG A 86 9.71 16.93 9.66
CA ARG A 86 8.99 15.87 8.94
C ARG A 86 7.49 16.15 8.87
N MET A 87 6.87 16.56 9.99
CA MET A 87 5.45 16.90 10.04
C MET A 87 5.14 18.10 9.14
N SER A 88 5.97 19.14 9.19
CA SER A 88 5.82 20.35 8.38
C SER A 88 5.92 20.04 6.88
N HIS A 89 6.89 19.19 6.51
CA HIS A 89 7.06 18.73 5.14
C HIS A 89 5.81 18.00 4.64
N VAL A 90 5.25 17.07 5.41
CA VAL A 90 4.03 16.36 5.01
C VAL A 90 2.85 17.31 4.81
N LEU A 91 2.66 18.27 5.72
CA LEU A 91 1.60 19.28 5.59
C LEU A 91 1.77 20.14 4.33
N GLU A 92 3.02 20.47 3.98
CA GLU A 92 3.33 21.18 2.75
C GLU A 92 2.98 20.35 1.52
N VAL A 93 3.41 19.09 1.45
CA VAL A 93 3.09 18.18 0.34
C VAL A 93 1.58 17.99 0.17
N MET A 94 0.84 17.83 1.26
CA MET A 94 -0.62 17.72 1.23
C MET A 94 -1.29 19.00 0.72
N LYS A 95 -0.68 20.16 0.92
CA LYS A 95 -1.20 21.47 0.48
C LYS A 95 -0.83 21.79 -0.95
N THR A 96 0.40 21.51 -1.37
CA THR A 96 0.94 21.85 -2.69
C THR A 96 0.74 20.75 -3.72
N GLY A 97 0.44 19.53 -3.27
CA GLY A 97 0.39 18.34 -4.10
C GLY A 97 1.76 17.90 -4.63
N THR A 98 2.86 18.51 -4.18
CA THR A 98 4.21 18.18 -4.66
C THR A 98 5.24 18.24 -3.53
N GLY A 99 6.31 17.44 -3.64
CA GLY A 99 7.36 17.41 -2.64
C GLY A 99 8.56 16.58 -3.04
N THR A 100 9.47 16.40 -2.09
CA THR A 100 10.61 15.51 -2.21
C THR A 100 10.67 14.67 -0.95
N ASP A 101 10.54 13.35 -1.09
CA ASP A 101 10.61 12.44 0.04
C ASP A 101 11.98 12.59 0.75
N PRO A 102 12.00 12.91 2.06
CA PRO A 102 13.24 13.24 2.76
C PRO A 102 14.18 12.04 2.93
N ASP A 103 13.66 10.81 2.88
CA ASP A 103 14.44 9.59 3.08
C ASP A 103 15.05 9.08 1.76
N THR A 104 14.33 9.23 0.64
CA THR A 104 14.71 8.68 -0.67
C THR A 104 15.09 9.74 -1.71
N SER A 105 14.86 11.02 -1.41
CA SER A 105 15.01 12.15 -2.35
C SER A 105 14.15 12.02 -3.63
N GLN A 106 13.12 11.16 -3.61
CA GLN A 106 12.22 10.99 -4.75
C GLN A 106 11.21 12.13 -4.79
N LYS A 107 10.88 12.60 -6.00
CA LYS A 107 9.83 13.59 -6.19
C LYS A 107 8.48 12.96 -5.88
N ILE A 108 7.73 13.58 -4.98
CA ILE A 108 6.35 13.24 -4.66
C ILE A 108 5.44 14.15 -5.49
N LYS A 109 4.42 13.56 -6.09
CA LYS A 109 3.34 14.28 -6.75
C LYS A 109 2.01 13.61 -6.41
N ILE A 110 1.09 14.37 -5.83
CA ILE A 110 -0.30 13.97 -5.64
C ILE A 110 -1.03 14.39 -6.93
N PRO A 111 -1.59 13.45 -7.70
CA PRO A 111 -2.37 13.78 -8.90
C PRO A 111 -3.52 14.73 -8.56
N GLU A 112 -3.71 15.77 -9.37
CA GLU A 112 -4.86 16.68 -9.22
C GLU A 112 -6.18 15.97 -9.56
N GLU A 113 -6.13 15.05 -10.52
CA GLU A 113 -7.29 14.25 -10.93
C GLU A 113 -7.30 12.91 -10.20
N PHE A 114 -8.42 12.61 -9.54
CA PHE A 114 -8.65 11.29 -8.99
C PHE A 114 -8.92 10.32 -10.14
N ILE A 115 -7.96 9.44 -10.41
CA ILE A 115 -8.11 8.38 -11.41
C ILE A 115 -8.75 7.18 -10.73
N PRO A 116 -10.03 6.86 -11.00
CA PRO A 116 -10.71 5.75 -10.35
C PRO A 116 -10.08 4.42 -10.80
N VAL A 117 -9.60 3.65 -9.82
CA VAL A 117 -9.19 2.26 -10.05
C VAL A 117 -10.44 1.39 -9.97
N GLN A 118 -10.75 0.68 -11.04
CA GLN A 118 -11.88 -0.24 -11.09
C GLN A 118 -11.61 -1.45 -10.19
N ASP A 119 -12.65 -1.90 -9.48
CA ASP A 119 -12.62 -3.12 -8.69
C ASP A 119 -13.27 -4.31 -9.42
N TRP A 120 -13.15 -5.49 -8.81
CA TRP A 120 -13.79 -6.74 -9.24
C TRP A 120 -14.60 -7.40 -8.10
N ASP A 121 -15.05 -6.64 -7.11
CA ASP A 121 -15.80 -7.20 -5.97
C ASP A 121 -17.18 -7.71 -6.38
N ALA A 122 -17.79 -7.08 -7.39
CA ALA A 122 -19.05 -7.55 -7.97
C ALA A 122 -18.91 -8.95 -8.60
N GLU A 123 -17.85 -9.17 -9.38
CA GLU A 123 -17.51 -10.48 -9.96
C GLU A 123 -17.25 -11.52 -8.87
N LEU A 124 -16.56 -11.14 -7.79
CA LEU A 124 -16.33 -12.02 -6.65
C LEU A 124 -17.61 -12.41 -5.92
N ASN A 125 -18.53 -11.47 -5.71
CA ASN A 125 -19.81 -11.74 -5.06
C ASN A 125 -20.66 -12.71 -5.89
N GLN A 126 -20.73 -12.51 -7.21
CA GLN A 126 -21.40 -13.46 -8.11
C GLN A 126 -20.73 -14.85 -8.08
N LEU A 127 -19.40 -14.90 -7.96
CA LEU A 127 -18.68 -16.17 -7.83
C LEU A 127 -19.03 -16.90 -6.52
N ILE A 128 -19.11 -16.16 -5.42
CA ILE A 128 -19.51 -16.68 -4.11
C ILE A 128 -20.92 -17.25 -4.18
N GLU A 129 -21.87 -16.50 -4.75
CA GLU A 129 -23.26 -16.96 -4.94
C GLU A 129 -23.33 -18.25 -5.76
N LYS A 130 -22.66 -18.31 -6.91
CA LYS A 130 -22.60 -19.53 -7.75
C LYS A 130 -22.00 -20.72 -6.99
N SER A 131 -21.03 -20.47 -6.12
CA SER A 131 -20.40 -21.52 -5.33
C SER A 131 -21.37 -22.11 -4.29
N GLU A 132 -22.36 -21.36 -3.81
CA GLU A 132 -23.31 -21.87 -2.81
C GLU A 132 -24.19 -23.00 -3.34
N GLU A 133 -24.54 -22.93 -4.63
CA GLU A 133 -25.38 -23.92 -5.32
C GLU A 133 -24.62 -25.21 -5.63
N ARG A 134 -23.39 -25.08 -6.16
CA ARG A 134 -22.62 -26.22 -6.71
C ARG A 134 -21.51 -26.74 -5.79
N GLY A 135 -21.25 -26.04 -4.69
CA GLY A 135 -20.11 -26.30 -3.80
C GLY A 135 -18.79 -25.65 -4.27
N TRP A 136 -18.73 -25.18 -5.53
CA TRP A 136 -17.59 -24.46 -6.08
C TRP A 136 -17.99 -23.61 -7.29
N ALA A 137 -17.18 -22.60 -7.62
CA ALA A 137 -17.30 -21.81 -8.85
C ALA A 137 -15.94 -21.25 -9.25
N LEU A 138 -15.72 -21.05 -10.56
CA LEU A 138 -14.48 -20.54 -11.15
C LEU A 138 -14.80 -19.34 -12.06
N ASP A 139 -13.91 -18.36 -12.11
CA ASP A 139 -13.98 -17.24 -13.06
C ASP A 139 -12.58 -16.68 -13.38
N VAL A 140 -12.46 -15.99 -14.51
CA VAL A 140 -11.22 -15.34 -14.96
C VAL A 140 -11.47 -13.85 -15.22
N VAL A 141 -11.28 -13.06 -14.17
CA VAL A 141 -11.41 -11.60 -14.20
C VAL A 141 -10.37 -11.00 -15.14
N GLU A 142 -10.83 -10.13 -16.04
CA GLU A 142 -10.04 -9.53 -17.12
C GLU A 142 -9.25 -10.56 -17.94
N GLY A 143 -9.65 -11.84 -17.98
CA GLY A 143 -8.93 -12.90 -18.70
C GLY A 143 -7.50 -13.18 -18.23
N CYS A 144 -7.07 -12.64 -17.08
CA CYS A 144 -5.73 -12.91 -16.53
C CYS A 144 -5.72 -13.16 -15.02
N LEU A 145 -6.74 -12.73 -14.28
CA LEU A 145 -6.89 -12.98 -12.85
C LEU A 145 -7.86 -14.15 -12.63
N PHE A 146 -7.31 -15.31 -12.32
CA PHE A 146 -8.05 -16.52 -12.04
C PHE A 146 -8.53 -16.49 -10.60
N VAL A 147 -9.82 -16.75 -10.39
CA VAL A 147 -10.46 -16.76 -9.07
C VAL A 147 -11.33 -18.01 -8.96
N ALA A 148 -11.13 -18.77 -7.90
CA ALA A 148 -11.92 -19.94 -7.58
C ALA A 148 -12.50 -19.81 -6.17
N CYS A 149 -13.79 -20.07 -6.03
CA CYS A 149 -14.47 -20.14 -4.73
C CYS A 149 -14.92 -21.57 -4.48
N TYR A 150 -14.53 -22.13 -3.34
CA TYR A 150 -14.94 -23.45 -2.87
C TYR A 150 -15.70 -23.26 -1.55
N SER A 151 -16.93 -23.77 -1.48
CA SER A 151 -17.85 -23.55 -0.36
C SER A 151 -18.24 -24.83 0.35
N LYS A 152 -18.30 -25.98 -0.35
CA LYS A 152 -18.82 -27.24 0.19
C LYS A 152 -18.15 -28.46 -0.46
N GLY A 153 -18.26 -29.61 0.20
CA GLY A 153 -17.85 -30.91 -0.33
C GLY A 153 -16.34 -31.14 -0.34
N ALA A 154 -15.90 -32.23 -0.98
CA ALA A 154 -14.49 -32.65 -1.02
C ALA A 154 -13.56 -31.58 -1.60
N MET A 155 -14.05 -30.77 -2.54
CA MET A 155 -13.29 -29.70 -3.19
C MET A 155 -12.95 -28.54 -2.23
N LEU A 156 -13.70 -28.34 -1.15
CA LEU A 156 -13.35 -27.34 -0.12
C LEU A 156 -12.02 -27.70 0.56
N HIS A 157 -11.81 -28.99 0.87
CA HIS A 157 -10.59 -29.47 1.52
C HIS A 157 -9.42 -29.63 0.53
N ALA A 158 -9.72 -29.92 -0.73
CA ALA A 158 -8.74 -30.06 -1.81
C ALA A 158 -8.56 -28.79 -2.65
N SER A 159 -9.09 -27.65 -2.19
CA SER A 159 -9.18 -26.37 -2.91
C SER A 159 -7.85 -25.93 -3.53
N ASN A 160 -6.76 -25.98 -2.78
CA ASN A 160 -5.43 -25.56 -3.23
C ASN A 160 -4.92 -26.46 -4.37
N LEU A 161 -5.12 -27.78 -4.26
CA LEU A 161 -4.73 -28.71 -5.31
C LEU A 161 -5.59 -28.53 -6.56
N ALA A 162 -6.91 -28.45 -6.38
CA ALA A 162 -7.86 -28.26 -7.47
C ALA A 162 -7.62 -26.93 -8.22
N PHE A 163 -7.39 -25.85 -7.47
CA PHE A 163 -7.08 -24.55 -8.04
C PHE A 163 -5.77 -24.56 -8.82
N ASN A 164 -4.68 -25.07 -8.23
CA ASN A 164 -3.39 -25.11 -8.93
C ASN A 164 -3.46 -25.98 -10.19
N ALA A 165 -4.13 -27.13 -10.16
CA ALA A 165 -4.31 -27.96 -11.34
C ALA A 165 -5.05 -27.21 -12.46
N TRP A 166 -6.15 -26.52 -12.14
CA TRP A 166 -6.89 -25.71 -13.10
C TRP A 166 -6.08 -24.52 -13.63
N PHE A 167 -5.38 -23.81 -12.75
CA PHE A 167 -4.58 -22.65 -13.08
C PHE A 167 -3.39 -23.01 -13.98
N ASP A 168 -2.68 -24.09 -13.66
CA ASP A 168 -1.53 -24.57 -14.42
C ASP A 168 -1.95 -25.08 -15.81
N GLU A 169 -3.07 -25.81 -15.91
CA GLU A 169 -3.64 -26.24 -17.20
C GLU A 169 -4.02 -25.04 -18.09
N CYS A 170 -4.43 -23.93 -17.48
CA CYS A 170 -4.71 -22.68 -18.18
C CYS A 170 -3.46 -21.81 -18.44
N GLY A 171 -2.26 -22.37 -18.31
CA GLY A 171 -0.99 -21.72 -18.61
C GLY A 171 -0.42 -20.88 -17.47
N GLY A 172 -0.90 -21.04 -16.24
CA GLY A 172 -0.22 -20.56 -15.05
C GLY A 172 1.10 -21.32 -14.82
N ASP A 173 2.10 -20.65 -14.27
CA ASP A 173 3.42 -21.24 -14.01
C ASP A 173 3.97 -20.84 -12.63
N GLU A 174 5.16 -21.35 -12.28
CA GLU A 174 5.80 -21.04 -10.99
C GLU A 174 6.15 -19.55 -10.81
N PHE A 175 6.24 -18.81 -11.91
CA PHE A 175 6.48 -17.37 -11.92
C PHE A 175 5.18 -16.58 -11.79
N SER A 176 4.02 -17.21 -11.87
CA SER A 176 2.73 -16.56 -11.77
C SER A 176 2.30 -16.48 -10.29
N PRO A 177 2.00 -15.28 -9.76
CA PRO A 177 1.66 -15.13 -8.35
C PRO A 177 0.32 -15.76 -8.03
N ARG A 178 0.26 -16.47 -6.90
CA ARG A 178 -0.90 -17.19 -6.39
C ARG A 178 -1.09 -16.86 -4.92
N ALA A 179 -2.34 -16.81 -4.48
CA ALA A 179 -2.68 -16.58 -3.07
C ALA A 179 -4.07 -17.13 -2.77
N ARG A 180 -4.35 -17.38 -1.49
CA ARG A 180 -5.72 -17.47 -1.00
C ARG A 180 -6.13 -16.11 -0.48
N LEU A 181 -7.40 -15.75 -0.60
CA LEU A 181 -7.88 -14.46 -0.10
C LEU A 181 -7.63 -14.31 1.41
N LEU A 182 -7.66 -15.40 2.17
CA LEU A 182 -7.34 -15.44 3.59
C LEU A 182 -5.89 -15.04 3.92
N ASP A 183 -4.96 -15.23 2.98
CA ASP A 183 -3.55 -14.85 3.17
C ASP A 183 -3.39 -13.32 3.33
N SER A 184 -4.39 -12.52 2.92
CA SER A 184 -4.46 -11.08 3.18
C SER A 184 -4.38 -10.72 4.68
N MET A 185 -4.86 -11.60 5.56
CA MET A 185 -4.83 -11.37 7.01
C MET A 185 -3.41 -11.42 7.59
N GLN A 186 -2.45 -11.98 6.85
CA GLN A 186 -1.04 -12.11 7.25
C GLN A 186 -0.12 -11.18 6.46
N ALA A 187 -0.62 -10.56 5.39
CA ALA A 187 0.15 -9.67 4.52
C ALA A 187 -0.04 -8.22 4.99
N PRO A 188 1.00 -7.55 5.54
CA PRO A 188 0.82 -6.24 6.18
C PRO A 188 0.31 -5.11 5.27
N LEU A 189 0.55 -5.22 3.96
CA LEU A 189 0.11 -4.24 2.96
C LEU A 189 -1.22 -4.64 2.27
N ALA A 190 -1.74 -5.84 2.55
CA ALA A 190 -3.00 -6.31 2.00
C ALA A 190 -4.19 -5.70 2.75
N LEU A 191 -5.27 -5.44 2.02
CA LEU A 191 -6.54 -5.12 2.66
C LEU A 191 -7.09 -6.39 3.33
N PRO A 192 -7.44 -6.34 4.62
CA PRO A 192 -8.03 -7.50 5.29
C PRO A 192 -9.40 -7.80 4.67
N ILE A 193 -9.83 -9.07 4.77
CA ILE A 193 -11.11 -9.53 4.21
C ILE A 193 -12.29 -8.64 4.63
N PHE A 194 -12.27 -8.12 5.85
CA PHE A 194 -13.34 -7.27 6.38
C PHE A 194 -13.48 -5.92 5.67
N SER A 195 -12.41 -5.41 5.07
CA SER A 195 -12.40 -4.17 4.29
C SER A 195 -12.91 -4.35 2.86
N ARG A 196 -13.13 -5.60 2.40
CA ARG A 196 -13.65 -5.91 1.06
C ARG A 196 -15.18 -5.74 1.02
N GLN A 197 -15.74 -5.45 -0.15
CA GLN A 197 -17.20 -5.33 -0.35
C GLN A 197 -17.86 -6.70 -0.54
N LEU A 198 -17.73 -7.57 0.47
CA LEU A 198 -18.27 -8.93 0.47
C LEU A 198 -19.46 -9.06 1.43
N PRO A 199 -20.39 -10.02 1.20
CA PRO A 199 -21.41 -10.39 2.17
C PRO A 199 -20.78 -10.74 3.53
N GLU A 200 -21.43 -10.31 4.62
CA GLU A 200 -20.91 -10.51 5.97
C GLU A 200 -20.71 -11.99 6.31
N GLU A 201 -21.69 -12.84 5.93
CA GLU A 201 -21.60 -14.29 6.10
C GLU A 201 -20.37 -14.87 5.38
N ALA A 202 -20.12 -14.44 4.14
CA ALA A 202 -18.97 -14.87 3.37
C ALA A 202 -17.64 -14.45 4.03
N LYS A 203 -17.56 -13.25 4.63
CA LYS A 203 -16.37 -12.80 5.38
C LYS A 203 -16.04 -13.75 6.52
N PHE A 204 -17.03 -14.14 7.32
CA PHE A 204 -16.84 -15.08 8.41
C PHE A 204 -16.53 -16.49 7.92
N ASP A 205 -17.18 -16.96 6.86
CA ASP A 205 -16.89 -18.28 6.28
C ASP A 205 -15.45 -18.39 5.79
N LEU A 206 -14.92 -17.33 5.19
CA LEU A 206 -13.52 -17.26 4.77
C LEU A 206 -12.58 -17.26 5.97
N LEU A 207 -12.89 -16.45 6.99
CA LEU A 207 -12.08 -16.38 8.21
C LEU A 207 -11.98 -17.73 8.93
N PHE A 208 -13.10 -18.43 9.05
CA PHE A 208 -13.18 -19.73 9.74
C PHE A 208 -12.83 -20.92 8.84
N GLY A 209 -12.46 -20.68 7.57
CA GLY A 209 -12.09 -21.74 6.62
C GLY A 209 -13.25 -22.62 6.16
N ARG A 210 -14.50 -22.20 6.39
CA ARG A 210 -15.73 -22.84 5.87
C ARG A 210 -15.92 -22.58 4.38
N LYS A 211 -15.26 -21.55 3.86
CA LYS A 211 -15.15 -21.20 2.45
C LYS A 211 -13.70 -20.90 2.13
N GLN A 212 -13.27 -21.22 0.92
CA GLN A 212 -11.92 -20.90 0.44
C GLN A 212 -11.99 -20.21 -0.91
N ILE A 213 -11.30 -19.08 -1.02
CA ILE A 213 -11.09 -18.38 -2.29
C ILE A 213 -9.61 -18.47 -2.65
N CYS A 214 -9.32 -19.12 -3.77
CA CYS A 214 -7.99 -19.23 -4.35
C CYS A 214 -7.89 -18.30 -5.57
N MET A 215 -6.75 -17.64 -5.71
CA MET A 215 -6.53 -16.61 -6.73
C MET A 215 -5.14 -16.76 -7.35
N GLY A 216 -5.02 -16.41 -8.62
CA GLY A 216 -3.75 -16.44 -9.33
C GLY A 216 -3.77 -15.52 -10.53
N ILE A 217 -2.64 -14.87 -10.82
CA ILE A 217 -2.52 -14.01 -12.00
C ILE A 217 -1.63 -14.72 -13.00
N ASN A 218 -2.19 -15.12 -14.14
CA ASN A 218 -1.40 -15.63 -15.24
C ASN A 218 -0.67 -14.44 -15.89
N VAL A 219 0.66 -14.41 -15.74
CA VAL A 219 1.49 -13.29 -16.18
C VAL A 219 1.52 -13.17 -17.72
N ASP A 220 1.59 -14.28 -18.45
CA ASP A 220 1.53 -14.28 -19.91
C ASP A 220 0.18 -13.74 -20.41
N ALA A 221 -0.92 -14.10 -19.74
CA ALA A 221 -2.25 -13.56 -20.04
C ALA A 221 -2.35 -12.07 -19.70
N LEU A 222 -1.78 -11.64 -18.57
CA LEU A 222 -1.73 -10.23 -18.19
C LEU A 222 -0.97 -9.39 -19.23
N ILE A 223 0.16 -9.87 -19.73
CA ILE A 223 0.94 -9.21 -20.80
C ILE A 223 0.04 -8.99 -22.03
N LYS A 224 -0.61 -10.06 -22.53
CA LYS A 224 -1.52 -9.97 -23.68
C LYS A 224 -2.67 -9.01 -23.45
N ARG A 225 -3.19 -8.93 -22.22
CA ARG A 225 -4.25 -8.00 -21.85
C ARG A 225 -3.78 -6.55 -21.78
N CYS A 226 -2.55 -6.31 -21.35
CA CYS A 226 -1.92 -4.99 -21.41
C CYS A 226 -1.78 -4.53 -22.86
N GLU A 227 -1.25 -5.39 -23.74
CA GLU A 227 -1.12 -5.11 -25.18
C GLU A 227 -2.49 -4.83 -25.83
N ALA A 228 -3.49 -5.66 -25.56
CA ALA A 228 -4.85 -5.45 -26.05
C ALA A 228 -5.50 -4.16 -25.52
N ALA A 229 -5.04 -3.67 -24.36
CA ALA A 229 -5.50 -2.43 -23.75
C ALA A 229 -4.75 -1.19 -24.24
N GLY A 230 -3.85 -1.34 -25.23
CA GLY A 230 -3.07 -0.27 -25.85
C GLY A 230 -1.76 0.06 -25.14
N LEU A 231 -1.28 -0.80 -24.24
CA LEU A 231 -0.01 -0.61 -23.53
C LEU A 231 1.13 -1.30 -24.26
N HIS A 232 2.31 -0.70 -24.21
CA HIS A 232 3.54 -1.31 -24.70
C HIS A 232 4.13 -2.20 -23.61
N VAL A 233 4.41 -3.47 -23.94
CA VAL A 233 5.06 -4.41 -23.03
C VAL A 233 6.37 -4.88 -23.62
N ARG A 234 7.44 -4.88 -22.83
CA ARG A 234 8.74 -5.41 -23.23
C ARG A 234 9.42 -6.15 -22.09
N PHE A 235 10.34 -7.05 -22.45
CA PHE A 235 11.22 -7.68 -21.48
C PHE A 235 12.49 -6.84 -21.31
N GLY A 236 12.91 -6.64 -20.06
CA GLY A 236 14.14 -5.94 -19.73
C GLY A 236 15.39 -6.77 -20.02
N SER A 237 16.50 -6.09 -20.28
CA SER A 237 17.82 -6.72 -20.31
C SER A 237 18.32 -7.07 -18.90
N ASN A 238 19.31 -7.96 -18.82
CA ASN A 238 19.96 -8.29 -17.54
C ASN A 238 20.60 -7.05 -16.90
N LYS A 239 21.11 -6.13 -17.73
CA LYS A 239 21.75 -4.89 -17.27
C LYS A 239 20.72 -3.95 -16.62
N GLU A 240 19.63 -3.66 -17.33
CA GLU A 240 18.53 -2.81 -16.79
C GLU A 240 17.96 -3.41 -15.49
N THR A 241 17.74 -4.72 -15.46
CA THR A 241 17.23 -5.42 -14.26
C THR A 241 18.16 -5.25 -13.07
N THR A 242 19.47 -5.39 -13.29
CA THR A 242 20.48 -5.23 -12.23
C THR A 242 20.56 -3.78 -11.75
N GLU A 243 20.40 -2.81 -12.65
CA GLU A 243 20.43 -1.39 -12.31
C GLU A 243 19.25 -0.99 -11.41
N ILE A 244 18.02 -1.40 -11.74
CA ILE A 244 16.86 -1.11 -10.90
C ILE A 244 16.90 -1.85 -9.55
N GLU A 245 17.43 -3.08 -9.51
CA GLU A 245 17.65 -3.82 -8.27
C GLU A 245 18.67 -3.14 -7.35
N ARG A 246 19.75 -2.58 -7.92
CA ARG A 246 20.71 -1.77 -7.16
C ARG A 246 20.11 -0.47 -6.63
N ALA A 247 19.11 0.07 -7.32
CA ALA A 247 18.31 1.20 -6.85
C ALA A 247 17.27 0.81 -5.77
N GLY A 248 17.25 -0.46 -5.33
CA GLY A 248 16.34 -0.96 -4.29
C GLY A 248 14.97 -1.39 -4.80
N VAL A 249 14.71 -1.30 -6.11
CA VAL A 249 13.45 -1.74 -6.72
C VAL A 249 13.52 -3.24 -7.00
N LYS A 250 12.51 -3.99 -6.57
CA LYS A 250 12.43 -5.44 -6.83
C LYS A 250 11.41 -5.73 -7.93
N PRO A 251 11.81 -5.73 -9.22
CA PRO A 251 10.91 -6.06 -10.31
C PRO A 251 10.47 -7.51 -10.23
N HIS A 252 9.24 -7.78 -10.67
CA HIS A 252 8.79 -9.14 -10.89
C HIS A 252 9.59 -9.77 -12.04
N ARG A 253 10.09 -10.98 -11.82
CA ARG A 253 10.81 -11.75 -12.84
C ARG A 253 9.93 -12.88 -13.34
N HIS A 254 9.60 -12.84 -14.63
CA HIS A 254 8.90 -13.91 -15.30
C HIS A 254 9.90 -14.66 -16.20
N LYS A 255 10.09 -15.96 -15.97
CA LYS A 255 11.07 -16.80 -16.69
C LYS A 255 12.47 -16.16 -16.71
N GLY A 256 12.87 -15.59 -15.58
CA GLY A 256 14.18 -14.98 -15.35
C GLY A 256 14.37 -13.55 -15.86
N ARG A 257 13.35 -12.94 -16.51
CA ARG A 257 13.43 -11.57 -17.05
C ARG A 257 12.45 -10.62 -16.37
N SER A 258 12.85 -9.37 -16.19
CA SER A 258 11.94 -8.31 -15.75
C SER A 258 11.00 -7.92 -16.89
N ILE A 259 9.78 -7.53 -16.54
CA ILE A 259 8.77 -7.04 -17.49
C ILE A 259 8.63 -5.53 -17.29
N PHE A 260 8.64 -4.78 -18.38
CA PHE A 260 8.35 -3.35 -18.40
C PHE A 260 7.05 -3.13 -19.16
N ILE A 261 6.21 -2.22 -18.64
CA ILE A 261 4.92 -1.87 -19.19
C ILE A 261 4.86 -0.35 -19.28
N GLY A 262 4.46 0.18 -20.43
CA GLY A 262 4.39 1.62 -20.67
C GLY A 262 3.21 2.04 -21.54
N ASN A 263 2.99 3.34 -21.57
CA ASN A 263 2.16 4.04 -22.56
C ASN A 263 3.09 4.92 -23.43
N ASN A 264 2.54 5.92 -24.13
CA ASN A 264 3.35 6.80 -24.98
C ASN A 264 4.31 7.71 -24.20
N ASP A 265 4.01 7.98 -22.92
CA ASP A 265 4.67 9.02 -22.13
C ASP A 265 5.55 8.44 -21.01
N ASN A 266 5.12 7.31 -20.43
CA ASN A 266 5.66 6.72 -19.22
C ASN A 266 5.89 5.21 -19.38
N GLU A 267 6.89 4.69 -18.68
CA GLU A 267 7.18 3.26 -18.56
C GLU A 267 7.53 2.90 -17.12
N MET A 268 7.09 1.73 -16.67
CA MET A 268 7.42 1.18 -15.36
C MET A 268 7.79 -0.29 -15.45
N ALA A 269 8.63 -0.75 -14.52
CA ALA A 269 8.80 -2.18 -14.29
C ALA A 269 7.52 -2.75 -13.64
N LEU A 270 7.14 -3.99 -13.98
CA LEU A 270 6.07 -4.72 -13.32
C LEU A 270 6.52 -5.08 -11.89
N LEU A 271 5.90 -4.47 -10.89
CA LEU A 271 6.26 -4.64 -9.47
C LEU A 271 5.24 -5.50 -8.71
N GLY A 272 5.68 -6.11 -7.61
CA GLY A 272 4.84 -6.93 -6.74
C GLY A 272 3.61 -6.22 -6.16
N GLY A 273 3.66 -4.89 -6.03
CA GLY A 273 2.53 -4.07 -5.57
C GLY A 273 1.30 -4.18 -6.48
N ILE A 274 1.48 -4.37 -7.78
CA ILE A 274 0.38 -4.56 -8.73
C ILE A 274 -0.37 -5.87 -8.43
N PHE A 275 0.37 -6.96 -8.18
CA PHE A 275 -0.25 -8.24 -7.83
C PHE A 275 -0.92 -8.21 -6.46
N MET A 276 -0.29 -7.55 -5.49
CA MET A 276 -0.85 -7.40 -4.14
C MET A 276 -2.20 -6.66 -4.18
N ARG A 277 -2.27 -5.56 -4.94
CA ARG A 277 -3.52 -4.81 -5.16
C ARG A 277 -4.56 -5.62 -5.94
N ALA A 278 -4.14 -6.34 -6.96
CA ALA A 278 -5.05 -7.17 -7.74
C ALA A 278 -5.64 -8.33 -6.94
N LEU A 279 -4.81 -9.04 -6.17
CA LEU A 279 -5.21 -10.23 -5.40
C LEU A 279 -5.97 -9.85 -4.12
N PHE A 280 -5.52 -8.82 -3.38
CA PHE A 280 -6.05 -8.55 -2.05
C PHE A 280 -6.85 -7.26 -1.94
N HIS A 281 -6.65 -6.28 -2.81
CA HIS A 281 -7.43 -5.03 -2.78
C HIS A 281 -8.65 -5.09 -3.70
N GLY A 282 -8.80 -6.18 -4.46
CA GLY A 282 -9.90 -6.37 -5.42
C GLY A 282 -9.85 -5.45 -6.60
N GLN A 283 -8.68 -4.92 -6.93
CA GLN A 283 -8.54 -3.98 -8.02
C GLN A 283 -8.24 -4.70 -9.33
N LYS A 284 -8.81 -4.24 -10.43
CA LYS A 284 -8.60 -4.83 -11.76
C LYS A 284 -7.16 -4.61 -12.23
N PRO A 285 -6.41 -5.68 -12.59
CA PRO A 285 -5.01 -5.58 -12.99
C PRO A 285 -4.74 -4.48 -14.03
N ILE A 286 -5.56 -4.38 -15.08
CA ILE A 286 -5.33 -3.42 -16.16
C ILE A 286 -5.62 -1.99 -15.70
N SER A 287 -6.66 -1.81 -14.87
CA SER A 287 -7.01 -0.50 -14.31
C SER A 287 -5.92 0.03 -13.38
N ILE A 288 -5.31 -0.83 -12.55
CA ILE A 288 -4.18 -0.46 -11.69
C ILE A 288 -3.01 0.03 -12.54
N ILE A 289 -2.62 -0.74 -13.56
CA ILE A 289 -1.47 -0.45 -14.42
C ILE A 289 -1.66 0.89 -15.14
N LYS A 290 -2.83 1.11 -15.74
CA LYS A 290 -3.16 2.38 -16.41
C LYS A 290 -3.11 3.56 -15.45
N THR A 291 -3.62 3.38 -14.23
CA THR A 291 -3.61 4.42 -13.21
C THR A 291 -2.19 4.81 -12.84
N ILE A 292 -1.31 3.84 -12.57
CA ILE A 292 0.09 4.12 -12.23
C ILE A 292 0.83 4.83 -13.37
N LEU A 293 0.58 4.43 -14.62
CA LEU A 293 1.20 5.06 -15.81
C LEU A 293 0.68 6.48 -16.12
N SER A 294 -0.41 6.89 -15.47
CA SER A 294 -1.03 8.21 -15.67
C SER A 294 -0.65 9.24 -14.60
N ILE A 295 0.09 8.83 -13.56
CA ILE A 295 0.57 9.66 -12.45
C ILE A 295 1.90 10.33 -12.83
#